data_AF-A0A2G1YRZ4-F1
#
_entry.id   AF-A0A2G1YRZ4-F1
#
_cell.length_a   1.000
_cell.length_b   1.000
_cell.length_c   1.000
_cell.angle_alpha   90.00
_cell.angle_beta   90.00
_cell.angle_gamma   90.00
#
_symmetry.space_group_name_H-M   'P 1'
#
loop_
_entity.id
_entity.type
_entity.pdbx_description
1 polymer ?
#
loop_
_entity_poly.entity_id
_entity_poly.type
_entity_poly.pdbx_seq_one_letter_code
_entity_poly.pdbx_strand_id
1 'polypeptide(L)'
;MPIVTAVATYFILWWLCLFLVLPWGVRGQHEDNNVVKGSEPGAPTNSRMKRKALQTTVLAAIIWVIVVVVIKYELMTLDSIPFIPNFVPDEI
;
A
#
# COMPACT_ATOMS: atom_id res chain seq x y z
N MET A 1 -5.29 -8.88 18.30
CA MET A 1 -5.94 -9.05 16.98
C MET A 1 -5.83 -10.50 16.52
N PRO A 2 -6.86 -11.09 15.93
CA PRO A 2 -6.82 -12.44 15.38
C PRO A 2 -5.81 -12.58 14.23
N ILE A 3 -5.22 -13.77 14.07
CA ILE A 3 -4.21 -14.04 13.02
C ILE A 3 -4.77 -13.83 11.61
N VAL A 4 -6.03 -14.25 11.39
CA VAL A 4 -6.72 -14.12 10.10
C VAL A 4 -6.91 -12.65 9.74
N THR A 5 -7.36 -11.84 10.68
CA THR A 5 -7.52 -10.39 10.50
C THR A 5 -6.18 -9.74 10.17
N ALA A 6 -5.12 -10.08 10.92
CA ALA A 6 -3.78 -9.53 10.71
C ALA A 6 -3.26 -9.81 9.29
N VAL A 7 -3.43 -11.04 8.80
CA VAL A 7 -3.03 -11.45 7.44
C VAL A 7 -3.91 -10.79 6.37
N ALA A 8 -5.23 -10.73 6.58
CA ALA A 8 -6.15 -10.10 5.65
C ALA A 8 -5.84 -8.61 5.46
N THR A 9 -5.60 -7.87 6.55
CA THR A 9 -5.24 -6.46 6.50
C THR A 9 -3.89 -6.26 5.79
N TYR A 10 -2.90 -7.11 6.04
CA TYR A 10 -1.63 -7.07 5.31
C TYR A 10 -1.84 -7.27 3.81
N PHE A 11 -2.65 -8.26 3.41
CA PHE A 11 -2.91 -8.55 2.01
C PHE A 11 -3.59 -7.38 1.28
N ILE A 12 -4.57 -6.73 1.92
CA ILE A 12 -5.24 -5.55 1.36
C ILE A 12 -4.26 -4.37 1.23
N LEU A 13 -3.48 -4.08 2.28
CA LEU A 13 -2.47 -3.03 2.24
C LEU A 13 -1.41 -3.29 1.17
N TRP A 14 -0.99 -4.54 1.01
CA TRP A 14 -0.05 -4.95 -0.02
C TRP A 14 -0.60 -4.69 -1.42
N TRP A 15 -1.87 -5.02 -1.68
CA TRP A 15 -2.54 -4.71 -2.94
C TRP A 15 -2.64 -3.21 -3.21
N LEU A 16 -2.97 -2.40 -2.21
CA LEU A 16 -3.00 -0.94 -2.35
C LEU A 16 -1.61 -0.37 -2.67
N CYS A 17 -0.57 -0.87 -1.98
CA CYS A 17 0.81 -0.47 -2.23
C CYS A 17 1.30 -0.88 -3.62
N LEU A 18 0.77 -1.96 -4.20
CA LEU A 18 1.10 -2.38 -5.56
C LEU A 18 0.71 -1.28 -6.55
N PHE A 19 -0.49 -0.74 -6.43
CA PHE A 19 -0.97 0.39 -7.25
C PHE A 19 -0.20 1.68 -6.98
N LEU A 20 0.24 1.91 -5.74
CA LEU A 20 1.04 3.08 -5.39
C LEU A 20 2.46 3.02 -6.00
N VAL A 21 3.05 1.82 -6.09
CA VAL A 21 4.41 1.59 -6.63
C VAL A 21 4.42 1.46 -8.16
N LEU A 22 3.32 1.06 -8.77
CA LEU A 22 3.19 0.92 -10.23
C LEU A 22 3.67 2.14 -11.04
N PRO A 23 3.28 3.39 -10.73
CA PRO A 23 3.72 4.57 -11.47
C PRO A 23 5.20 4.89 -11.32
N TRP A 24 5.93 4.27 -10.37
CA TRP A 24 7.35 4.53 -10.23
C TRP A 24 8.16 3.94 -11.40
N GLY A 25 8.98 4.80 -12.00
CA GLY A 25 9.99 4.41 -12.98
C GLY A 25 9.42 3.89 -14.30
N VAL A 26 8.20 4.29 -14.66
CA VAL A 26 7.66 4.03 -15.99
C VAL A 26 8.33 5.00 -16.97
N ARG A 27 9.24 4.46 -17.79
CA ARG A 27 9.84 5.14 -18.95
C ARG A 27 9.42 4.40 -20.21
N GLY A 28 8.75 5.09 -21.12
CA GLY A 28 8.23 4.51 -22.36
C GLY A 28 9.30 4.36 -23.44
N GLN A 29 9.09 3.45 -24.39
CA GLN A 29 10.04 3.21 -25.50
C GLN A 29 10.33 4.46 -26.34
N HIS A 30 9.41 5.43 -26.37
CA HIS A 30 9.58 6.69 -27.11
C HIS A 30 10.72 7.56 -26.54
N GLU A 31 11.02 7.47 -25.24
CA GLU A 31 12.13 8.20 -24.62
C GLU A 31 13.50 7.53 -24.83
N ASP A 32 13.52 6.23 -25.17
CA ASP A 32 14.75 5.42 -25.31
C ASP A 32 15.27 5.32 -26.76
N ASN A 33 14.66 6.03 -27.72
CA ASN A 33 15.00 6.00 -29.17
C ASN A 33 15.06 4.59 -29.81
N ASN A 34 14.53 3.57 -29.13
CA ASN A 34 14.53 2.18 -29.58
C ASN A 34 13.11 1.62 -29.57
N VAL A 35 12.27 2.22 -30.41
CA VAL A 35 10.87 1.80 -30.59
C VAL A 35 10.86 0.54 -31.45
N VAL A 36 10.46 -0.59 -30.88
CA VAL A 36 10.28 -1.83 -31.65
C VAL A 36 9.02 -1.69 -32.50
N LYS A 37 9.15 -1.86 -33.82
CA LYS A 37 8.03 -1.76 -34.77
C LYS A 37 6.90 -2.73 -34.36
N GLY A 38 5.72 -2.19 -34.07
CA GLY A 38 4.54 -2.95 -33.61
C GLY A 38 4.32 -2.96 -32.09
N SER A 39 5.18 -2.33 -31.29
CA SER A 39 4.99 -2.14 -29.84
C SER A 39 4.28 -0.82 -29.55
N GLU A 40 3.43 -0.78 -28.52
CA GLU A 40 2.82 0.48 -28.07
C GLU A 40 3.90 1.46 -27.57
N PRO A 41 3.92 2.72 -28.03
CA PRO A 41 4.95 3.70 -27.64
C PRO A 41 5.05 3.95 -26.12
N GLY A 42 3.95 3.71 -25.40
CA GLY A 42 3.86 3.85 -23.95
C GLY A 42 4.30 2.60 -23.16
N ALA A 43 4.58 1.48 -23.83
CA ALA A 43 5.03 0.28 -23.14
C ALA A 43 6.42 0.54 -22.50
N PRO A 44 6.63 0.18 -21.22
CA PRO A 44 7.91 0.41 -20.58
C PRO A 44 9.00 -0.48 -21.17
N THR A 45 10.13 0.12 -21.56
CA THR A 45 11.28 -0.59 -22.17
C THR A 45 11.85 -1.67 -21.24
N ASN A 46 11.76 -1.45 -19.93
CA ASN A 46 12.18 -2.41 -18.92
C ASN A 46 11.28 -2.34 -17.68
N SER A 47 10.26 -3.21 -17.62
CA SER A 47 9.26 -3.22 -16.54
C SER A 47 9.84 -3.46 -15.13
N ARG A 48 11.06 -4.02 -15.01
CA ARG A 48 11.75 -4.34 -13.73
C ARG A 48 10.80 -4.89 -12.66
N MET A 49 9.87 -5.76 -13.06
CA MET A 49 8.70 -6.17 -12.26
C MET A 49 9.07 -6.77 -10.90
N LYS A 50 10.19 -7.51 -10.82
CA LYS A 50 10.73 -8.06 -9.57
C LYS A 50 11.09 -6.97 -8.55
N ARG A 51 11.64 -5.82 -9.00
CA ARG A 51 11.98 -4.70 -8.11
C ARG A 51 10.71 -4.03 -7.58
N LYS A 52 9.70 -3.86 -8.43
CA LYS A 52 8.41 -3.30 -8.03
C LYS A 52 7.73 -4.18 -6.97
N ALA A 53 7.70 -5.49 -7.17
CA ALA A 53 7.16 -6.43 -6.17
C ALA A 53 7.89 -6.37 -4.82
N LEU A 54 9.22 -6.22 -4.82
CA LEU A 54 10.00 -6.06 -3.59
C LEU A 54 9.70 -4.72 -2.90
N GLN A 55 9.65 -3.63 -3.66
CA GLN A 55 9.30 -2.30 -3.14
C GLN A 55 7.89 -2.29 -2.52
N THR A 56 6.91 -2.87 -3.20
CA THR A 56 5.55 -3.04 -2.69
C THR A 56 5.54 -3.81 -1.38
N THR A 57 6.28 -4.91 -1.29
CA THR A 57 6.32 -5.76 -0.11
C THR A 57 6.92 -5.03 1.09
N VAL A 58 8.05 -4.32 0.91
CA VAL A 58 8.68 -3.54 1.97
C VAL A 58 7.79 -2.39 2.42
N LEU A 59 7.21 -1.65 1.47
CA LEU A 59 6.32 -0.52 1.78
C LEU A 59 5.06 -0.99 2.53
N ALA A 60 4.43 -2.06 2.06
CA ALA A 60 3.26 -2.65 2.70
C ALA A 60 3.57 -3.17 4.10
N ALA A 61 4.73 -3.80 4.31
CA ALA A 61 5.16 -4.28 5.61
C ALA A 61 5.33 -3.12 6.62
N ILE A 62 5.95 -2.01 6.19
CA ILE A 62 6.12 -0.82 7.04
C ILE A 62 4.75 -0.25 7.44
N ILE A 63 3.86 -0.04 6.47
CA ILE A 63 2.53 0.52 6.73
C ILE A 63 1.72 -0.41 7.63
N TRP A 64 1.77 -1.72 7.38
CA TRP A 64 1.07 -2.71 8.19
C TRP A 64 1.58 -2.74 9.64
N VAL A 65 2.90 -2.66 9.86
CA VAL A 65 3.46 -2.56 11.22
C VAL A 65 2.92 -1.33 11.94
N ILE A 66 2.89 -0.17 11.28
CA ILE A 66 2.33 1.06 11.85
C ILE A 66 0.86 0.86 12.25
N VAL A 67 0.04 0.32 11.35
CA VAL A 67 -1.38 0.06 11.62
C VAL A 67 -1.56 -0.90 12.79
N VAL A 68 -0.78 -1.98 12.85
CA VAL A 68 -0.85 -2.97 13.92
C VAL A 68 -0.46 -2.36 15.27
N VAL A 69 0.57 -1.52 15.30
CA VAL A 69 1.01 -0.79 16.50
C VAL A 69 -0.09 0.16 16.97
N VAL A 70 -0.67 0.98 16.09
CA VAL A 70 -1.75 1.91 16.44
C VAL A 70 -2.93 1.21 17.10
N ILE A 71 -3.37 0.09 16.52
CA ILE A 71 -4.51 -0.66 17.05
C ILE A 71 -4.14 -1.40 18.35
N LYS A 72 -2.92 -1.96 18.46
CA LYS A 72 -2.51 -2.75 19.64
C LYS A 72 -2.32 -1.88 20.88
N TYR A 73 -1.82 -0.66 20.72
CA TYR A 73 -1.57 0.28 21.82
C TYR A 73 -2.72 1.27 22.03
N GLU A 74 -3.85 1.09 21.32
CA GLU A 74 -5.01 1.98 21.40
C GLU A 74 -4.64 3.46 21.29
N LEU A 75 -3.65 3.77 20.43
CA LEU A 75 -3.18 5.15 20.21
C LEU A 75 -4.30 6.05 19.64
N MET A 76 -5.33 5.44 19.06
CA MET A 76 -6.54 6.09 18.58
C MET A 76 -7.75 5.23 18.96
N THR A 77 -8.58 5.74 19.87
CA THR A 77 -9.87 5.12 20.23
C THR A 77 -10.98 5.71 19.37
N LEU A 78 -12.07 4.97 19.15
CA LEU A 78 -13.23 5.44 18.38
C LEU A 78 -13.83 6.74 18.95
N ASP A 79 -13.72 6.95 20.25
CA ASP A 79 -14.20 8.15 20.95
C ASP A 79 -13.33 9.41 20.68
N SER A 80 -12.13 9.26 20.09
CA SER A 80 -11.30 10.40 19.66
C SER A 80 -11.81 11.05 18.37
N ILE A 81 -12.87 10.51 17.78
CA ILE A 81 -13.42 10.94 16.51
C ILE A 81 -14.57 11.94 16.75
N PRO A 82 -14.44 13.22 16.35
CA PRO A 82 -15.37 14.29 16.74
C PRO A 82 -16.77 14.17 16.13
N PHE A 83 -16.99 13.24 15.20
CA PHE A 83 -18.24 13.11 14.45
C PHE A 83 -19.06 11.85 14.80
N ILE A 84 -18.60 11.03 15.76
CA ILE A 84 -19.29 9.79 16.16
C ILE A 84 -19.65 9.89 17.64
N PRO A 85 -20.84 9.45 18.08
CA PRO A 85 -21.16 9.38 19.51
C PRO A 85 -20.18 8.46 20.26
N ASN A 86 -19.84 8.85 21.49
CA ASN A 86 -19.03 8.03 22.38
C ASN A 86 -19.74 6.69 22.65
N PHE A 87 -19.01 5.60 22.47
CA PHE A 87 -19.53 4.25 22.72
C PHE A 87 -19.22 3.77 24.15
N VAL A 88 -18.31 4.47 24.81
CA VAL A 88 -17.98 4.31 26.22
C VAL A 88 -18.67 5.45 27.00
N PRO A 89 -19.47 5.13 28.04
CA PRO A 89 -20.01 6.15 28.94
C PRO A 89 -18.87 6.94 29.61
N ASP A 90 -19.03 8.26 29.69
CA ASP A 90 -18.09 9.14 30.40
C ASP A 90 -18.24 8.93 31.94
N GLU A 91 -17.78 7.81 32.49
CA GLU A 91 -17.57 7.49 33.94
C GLU A 91 -17.05 6.05 34.05
N ILE A 92 -15.92 5.72 34.71
CA ILE A 92 -15.40 6.11 36.03
C ILE A 92 -14.39 7.27 36.03
#